data_AF-A0AAW2X839-F1
#
_entry.id   AF-A0AAW2X839-F1
#
_cell.length_a   1.000
_cell.length_b   1.000
_cell.length_c   1.000
_cell.angle_alpha   90.00
_cell.angle_beta   90.00
_cell.angle_gamma   90.00
#
_symmetry.space_group_name_H-M   'P 1'
#
loop_
_entity.id
_entity.type
_entity.pdbx_description
1 polymer ?
#
loop_
_entity_poly.entity_id
_entity_poly.type
_entity_poly.pdbx_seq_one_letter_code
_entity_poly.pdbx_strand_id
1 'polypeptide(L)'
;MILEQAAKGSTMDARLSDICVGTSAAPTYLPAHYFENQGAKFNLVDGGVAANNPTLIGIAEVTRQVLKKNPDFLPMKPLDLGRFLVISVGTGSAKNEEKYDAAKAAKWGVLGWLYNHNSTPLIDSFQQASADLVDFHNAVVFEALHSQKNYLRIQDDSLTGDLTTADISTKKNLEKLVKVGEELLRKPVSQVNCATGNFEPIHNGGTNMHALQKFAKLLSEERKLRRSNI
;
A
#
# COMPACT_ATOMS: atom_id res chain seq x y z
N MET A 1 0.03 8.26 -13.97
CA MET A 1 0.45 7.00 -13.32
C MET A 1 1.68 6.47 -14.06
N ILE A 2 2.79 6.26 -13.34
CA ILE A 2 4.02 5.69 -13.90
C ILE A 2 4.04 4.21 -13.51
N LEU A 3 4.02 3.31 -14.50
CA LEU A 3 3.88 1.87 -14.29
C LEU A 3 5.16 1.08 -14.58
N GLU A 4 6.27 1.76 -14.83
CA GLU A 4 7.51 1.14 -15.27
C GLU A 4 8.72 1.80 -14.61
N GLN A 5 9.72 0.96 -14.28
CA GLN A 5 11.03 1.45 -13.88
C GLN A 5 11.64 2.34 -14.97
N ALA A 6 11.95 3.59 -14.61
CA ALA A 6 12.58 4.53 -15.53
C ALA A 6 13.96 4.04 -15.96
N ALA A 7 14.20 3.99 -17.28
CA ALA A 7 15.53 3.79 -17.82
C ALA A 7 16.37 5.05 -17.59
N LYS A 8 17.65 4.88 -17.24
CA LYS A 8 18.57 6.00 -17.01
C LYS A 8 18.65 6.90 -18.24
N GLY A 9 18.51 8.21 -18.05
CA GLY A 9 18.53 9.19 -19.13
C GLY A 9 17.30 9.15 -20.03
N SER A 10 16.20 8.54 -19.59
CA SER A 10 14.89 8.64 -20.26
C SER A 10 14.08 9.82 -19.71
N THR A 11 13.03 10.21 -20.41
CA THR A 11 12.08 11.25 -19.93
C THR A 11 11.45 10.90 -18.58
N MET A 12 11.44 9.63 -18.20
CA MET A 12 10.92 9.13 -16.92
C MET A 12 11.96 9.16 -15.79
N ASP A 13 13.24 9.36 -16.10
CA ASP A 13 14.33 9.52 -15.14
C ASP A 13 14.32 10.95 -14.58
N ALA A 14 13.26 11.27 -13.86
CA ALA A 14 13.01 12.58 -13.26
C ALA A 14 13.70 12.71 -11.89
N ARG A 15 13.77 13.95 -11.38
CA ARG A 15 14.31 14.18 -10.04
C ARG A 15 13.45 13.47 -9.00
N LEU A 16 14.10 12.83 -8.03
CA LEU A 16 13.42 12.15 -6.93
C LEU A 16 12.48 13.10 -6.17
N SER A 17 12.86 14.37 -6.01
CA SER A 17 12.00 15.39 -5.39
C SER A 17 10.68 15.59 -6.14
N ASP A 18 10.71 15.64 -7.48
CA ASP A 18 9.50 15.82 -8.29
C ASP A 18 8.58 14.60 -8.21
N ILE A 19 9.17 13.40 -8.15
CA ILE A 19 8.44 12.15 -7.95
C ILE A 19 7.77 12.14 -6.56
N CYS A 20 8.50 12.50 -5.51
CA CYS A 20 7.99 12.54 -4.13
C CYS A 20 6.86 13.57 -3.96
N VAL A 21 7.00 14.77 -4.53
CA VAL A 21 5.94 15.79 -4.47
C VAL A 21 4.74 15.34 -5.31
N GLY A 22 4.97 14.83 -6.53
CA GLY A 22 3.90 14.35 -7.39
C GLY A 22 3.08 13.23 -6.76
N THR A 23 3.72 12.22 -6.16
CA THR A 23 3.02 11.09 -5.55
C THR A 23 2.27 11.43 -4.27
N SER A 24 2.56 12.55 -3.61
CA SER A 24 1.93 12.99 -2.36
C SER A 24 0.96 14.15 -2.53
N ALA A 25 0.77 14.65 -3.76
CA ALA A 25 -0.07 15.80 -4.08
C ALA A 25 -1.58 15.45 -4.03
N ALA A 26 -2.09 15.14 -2.82
CA ALA A 26 -3.44 14.65 -2.59
C ALA A 26 -4.50 15.70 -2.97
N PRO A 27 -5.45 15.37 -3.86
CA PRO A 27 -6.55 16.28 -4.18
C PRO A 27 -7.26 16.73 -2.91
N THR A 28 -7.68 18.00 -2.86
CA THR A 28 -8.25 18.71 -1.69
C THR A 28 -7.28 19.07 -0.57
N TYR A 29 -6.08 18.48 -0.51
CA TYR A 29 -5.05 18.81 0.48
C TYR A 29 -3.90 19.64 -0.11
N LEU A 30 -3.40 19.24 -1.29
CA LEU A 30 -2.22 19.81 -1.92
C LEU A 30 -2.48 20.13 -3.41
N PRO A 31 -1.81 21.15 -3.98
CA PRO A 31 -1.90 21.45 -5.40
C PRO A 31 -1.27 20.34 -6.24
N ALA A 32 -1.77 20.15 -7.47
CA ALA A 32 -1.13 19.29 -8.45
C ALA A 32 0.31 19.76 -8.72
N HIS A 33 1.22 18.81 -8.98
CA HIS A 33 2.64 19.08 -9.22
C HIS A 33 2.96 19.10 -10.71
N TYR A 34 3.57 20.18 -11.18
CA TYR A 34 4.06 20.31 -12.55
C TYR A 34 5.58 20.34 -12.59
N PHE A 35 6.17 19.60 -13.52
CA PHE A 35 7.58 19.73 -13.87
C PHE A 35 7.85 19.27 -15.30
N GLU A 36 9.04 19.60 -15.81
CA GLU A 36 9.55 19.11 -17.09
C GLU A 36 10.80 18.27 -16.88
N ASN A 37 10.92 17.17 -17.61
CA ASN A 37 12.13 16.34 -17.62
C ASN A 37 12.45 15.91 -19.04
N GLN A 38 13.64 16.28 -19.52
CA GLN A 38 14.13 15.96 -20.87
C GLN A 38 13.11 16.29 -21.99
N GLY A 39 12.44 17.45 -21.87
CA GLY A 39 11.44 17.93 -22.84
C GLY A 39 10.03 17.33 -22.67
N ALA A 40 9.83 16.36 -21.78
CA ALA A 40 8.51 15.86 -21.42
C ALA A 40 7.90 16.67 -20.27
N LYS A 41 6.60 16.97 -20.37
CA LYS A 41 5.83 17.70 -19.36
C LYS A 41 5.03 16.74 -18.49
N PHE A 42 5.12 16.90 -17.18
CA PHE A 42 4.41 16.08 -16.20
C PHE A 42 3.45 16.94 -15.39
N ASN A 43 2.19 16.49 -15.30
CA ASN A 43 1.15 17.10 -14.46
C ASN A 43 0.63 15.99 -13.54
N LEU A 44 1.12 15.96 -12.30
CA LEU A 44 0.91 14.85 -11.38
C LEU A 44 0.00 15.25 -10.22
N VAL A 45 -0.78 14.28 -9.78
CA VAL A 45 -1.50 14.28 -8.50
C VAL A 45 -1.13 12.99 -7.76
N ASP A 46 -1.56 12.89 -6.51
CA ASP A 46 -1.26 11.79 -5.60
C ASP A 46 -1.47 10.40 -6.22
N GLY A 47 -0.54 9.50 -5.89
CA GLY A 47 -0.54 8.12 -6.36
C GLY A 47 -1.76 7.32 -5.88
N GLY A 48 -2.33 7.66 -4.73
CA GLY A 48 -3.52 7.06 -4.14
C GLY A 48 -4.78 7.25 -4.97
N VAL A 49 -4.81 8.22 -5.90
CA VAL A 49 -5.87 8.35 -6.91
C VAL A 49 -5.88 7.14 -7.87
N ALA A 50 -4.70 6.55 -8.12
CA ALA A 50 -4.54 5.43 -9.05
C ALA A 50 -4.29 4.08 -8.35
N ALA A 51 -3.48 4.07 -7.29
CA ALA A 51 -3.06 2.87 -6.58
C ALA A 51 -2.76 3.19 -5.11
N ASN A 52 -3.81 3.23 -4.27
CA ASN A 52 -3.66 3.50 -2.84
C ASN A 52 -2.95 2.36 -2.07
N ASN A 53 -2.97 1.16 -2.65
CA ASN A 53 -2.15 0.04 -2.21
C ASN A 53 -1.27 -0.42 -3.39
N PRO A 54 -0.01 0.04 -3.48
CA PRO A 54 0.83 -0.19 -4.65
C PRO A 54 1.41 -1.62 -4.71
N THR A 55 0.98 -2.54 -3.83
CA THR A 55 1.50 -3.91 -3.77
C THR A 55 1.36 -4.64 -5.11
N LEU A 56 0.21 -4.53 -5.79
CA LEU A 56 0.03 -5.13 -7.12
C LEU A 56 0.91 -4.49 -8.18
N ILE A 57 1.14 -3.18 -8.11
CA ILE A 57 2.05 -2.48 -9.03
C ILE A 57 3.48 -3.00 -8.84
N GLY A 58 3.91 -3.21 -7.59
CA GLY A 58 5.21 -3.82 -7.27
C GLY A 58 5.35 -5.24 -7.82
N ILE A 59 4.35 -6.10 -7.60
CA ILE A 59 4.33 -7.48 -8.13
C ILE A 59 4.36 -7.47 -9.67
N ALA A 60 3.56 -6.61 -10.30
CA ALA A 60 3.51 -6.49 -11.75
C ALA A 60 4.85 -6.03 -12.35
N GLU A 61 5.53 -5.06 -11.71
CA GLU A 61 6.84 -4.59 -12.19
C GLU A 61 7.91 -5.67 -12.07
N VAL A 62 8.00 -6.38 -10.94
CA VAL A 62 8.93 -7.52 -10.80
C VAL A 62 8.65 -8.58 -11.87
N THR A 63 7.38 -8.91 -12.09
CA THR A 63 6.94 -9.85 -13.12
C THR A 63 7.36 -9.40 -14.52
N ARG A 64 7.20 -8.10 -14.83
CA ARG A 64 7.64 -7.49 -16.08
C ARG A 64 9.15 -7.60 -16.27
N GLN A 65 9.95 -7.37 -15.22
CA GLN A 65 11.41 -7.50 -15.29
C GLN A 65 11.84 -8.95 -15.56
N VAL A 66 11.16 -9.93 -14.94
CA VAL A 66 11.35 -11.36 -15.24
C VAL A 66 11.00 -11.66 -16.71
N LEU A 67 9.87 -11.14 -17.23
CA LEU A 67 9.46 -11.31 -18.63
C LEU A 67 10.50 -10.73 -19.61
N LYS A 68 11.10 -9.59 -19.27
CA LYS A 68 12.18 -8.95 -20.03
C LYS A 68 13.52 -9.69 -19.91
N LYS A 69 13.59 -10.78 -19.13
CA LYS A 69 14.82 -11.54 -18.85
C LYS A 69 15.93 -10.64 -18.30
N ASN A 70 15.57 -9.69 -17.44
CA ASN A 70 16.54 -8.84 -16.79
C ASN A 70 17.49 -9.70 -15.93
N PRO A 71 18.83 -9.62 -16.13
CA PRO A 71 19.80 -10.46 -15.42
C PRO A 71 19.83 -10.25 -13.91
N ASP A 72 19.35 -9.10 -13.41
CA ASP A 72 19.28 -8.80 -11.98
C ASP A 72 18.16 -9.61 -11.27
N PHE A 73 17.25 -10.21 -12.03
CA PHE A 73 16.12 -10.99 -11.53
C PHE A 73 16.35 -12.48 -11.78
N LEU A 74 15.97 -13.30 -10.80
CA LEU A 74 16.14 -14.75 -10.90
C LEU A 74 15.34 -15.29 -12.10
N PRO A 75 15.91 -16.22 -12.89
CA PRO A 75 15.16 -16.92 -13.92
C PRO A 75 14.00 -17.66 -13.25
N MET A 76 12.78 -17.21 -13.54
CA MET A 76 11.56 -17.82 -13.05
C MET A 76 10.48 -17.72 -14.10
N LYS A 77 9.47 -18.60 -14.01
CA LYS A 77 8.33 -18.50 -14.91
C LYS A 77 7.58 -17.21 -14.56
N PRO A 78 7.16 -16.40 -15.55
CA PRO A 78 6.47 -15.12 -15.35
C PRO A 78 5.23 -15.11 -14.44
N LEU A 79 4.68 -16.27 -14.07
CA LEU A 79 3.52 -16.38 -13.18
C LEU A 79 3.80 -17.22 -11.94
N ASP A 80 5.07 -17.49 -11.64
CA ASP A 80 5.49 -18.23 -10.44
C ASP A 80 5.55 -17.30 -9.21
N LEU A 81 4.42 -16.65 -8.92
CA LEU A 81 4.29 -15.69 -7.81
C LEU A 81 4.50 -16.36 -6.44
N GLY A 82 4.42 -17.69 -6.36
CA GLY A 82 4.72 -18.44 -5.15
C GLY A 82 6.17 -18.26 -4.67
N ARG A 83 7.09 -17.85 -5.56
CA ARG A 83 8.48 -17.52 -5.19
C ARG A 83 8.67 -16.10 -4.69
N PHE A 84 7.65 -15.23 -4.79
CA PHE A 84 7.76 -13.86 -4.32
C PHE A 84 7.60 -13.82 -2.81
N LEU A 85 8.48 -13.09 -2.13
CA LEU A 85 8.32 -12.72 -0.74
C LEU A 85 7.88 -11.25 -0.70
N VAL A 86 6.63 -11.01 -0.30
CA VAL A 86 5.97 -9.70 -0.36
C VAL A 86 5.59 -9.26 1.05
N ILE A 87 6.03 -8.07 1.42
CA ILE A 87 5.55 -7.34 2.59
C ILE A 87 4.81 -6.09 2.13
N SER A 88 3.57 -5.93 2.60
CA SER A 88 2.73 -4.77 2.36
C SER A 88 2.42 -4.10 3.68
N VAL A 89 2.73 -2.81 3.81
CA VAL A 89 2.56 -2.05 5.05
C VAL A 89 1.55 -0.94 4.78
N GLY A 90 0.43 -0.95 5.49
CA GLY A 90 -0.57 0.09 5.44
C GLY A 90 -0.33 1.17 6.49
N THR A 91 -1.00 2.30 6.32
CA THR A 91 -0.96 3.46 7.24
C THR A 91 -2.12 3.44 8.25
N GLY A 92 -2.84 2.32 8.33
CA GLY A 92 -4.06 2.17 9.10
C GLY A 92 -5.29 2.80 8.43
N SER A 93 -6.46 2.50 8.97
CA SER A 93 -7.73 3.01 8.49
C SER A 93 -8.75 3.13 9.62
N ALA A 94 -9.85 3.84 9.34
CA ALA A 94 -10.95 4.10 10.27
C ALA A 94 -12.19 3.25 9.95
N LYS A 95 -12.02 2.05 9.40
CA LYS A 95 -13.16 1.24 8.92
C LYS A 95 -14.19 0.97 10.02
N ASN A 96 -13.74 0.86 11.26
CA ASN A 96 -14.60 0.58 12.40
C ASN A 96 -15.39 1.79 12.92
N GLU A 97 -15.18 3.00 12.39
CA GLU A 97 -15.89 4.20 12.85
C GLU A 97 -17.30 4.36 12.24
N GLU A 98 -17.66 3.58 11.22
CA GLU A 98 -18.97 3.64 10.52
C GLU A 98 -19.40 5.10 10.21
N LYS A 99 -18.48 5.88 9.62
CA LYS A 99 -18.60 7.35 9.47
C LYS A 99 -19.90 7.80 8.78
N TYR A 100 -20.44 6.99 7.87
CA TYR A 100 -21.61 7.34 7.07
C TYR A 100 -22.60 6.20 6.98
N ASP A 101 -23.87 6.56 6.80
CA ASP A 101 -24.96 5.64 6.49
C ASP A 101 -25.72 6.12 5.25
N ALA A 102 -26.48 5.21 4.64
CA ALA A 102 -27.22 5.50 3.41
C ALA A 102 -28.25 6.63 3.58
N ALA A 103 -28.85 6.77 4.77
CA ALA A 103 -29.85 7.81 5.04
C ALA A 103 -29.24 9.22 5.10
N LYS A 104 -28.02 9.35 5.64
CA LYS A 104 -27.22 10.57 5.58
C LYS A 104 -26.77 10.86 4.16
N ALA A 105 -26.21 9.86 3.46
CA ALA A 105 -25.68 10.00 2.11
C ALA A 105 -26.75 10.34 1.06
N ALA A 106 -27.99 9.87 1.23
CA ALA A 106 -29.11 10.18 0.34
C ALA A 106 -29.43 11.68 0.27
N LYS A 107 -29.00 12.46 1.27
CA LYS A 107 -29.19 13.92 1.33
C LYS A 107 -28.02 14.69 0.72
N TRP A 108 -26.95 14.01 0.30
CA TRP A 108 -25.76 14.66 -0.23
C TRP A 108 -25.94 15.05 -1.70
N GLY A 109 -25.69 16.33 -1.99
CA GLY A 109 -25.35 16.78 -3.35
C GLY A 109 -23.85 16.60 -3.64
N VAL A 110 -23.38 17.15 -4.76
CA VAL A 110 -21.96 17.07 -5.17
C VAL A 110 -21.01 17.54 -4.07
N LEU A 111 -21.33 18.64 -3.38
CA LEU A 111 -20.50 19.15 -2.30
C LEU A 111 -20.43 18.18 -1.11
N GLY A 112 -21.53 17.53 -0.73
CA GLY A 112 -21.54 16.57 0.38
C GLY A 112 -20.73 15.31 0.06
N TRP A 113 -20.73 14.87 -1.19
CA TRP A 113 -19.87 13.77 -1.64
C TRP A 113 -18.39 14.13 -1.66
N LEU A 114 -18.05 15.37 -2.02
CA LEU A 114 -16.66 15.85 -2.06
C LEU A 114 -16.12 16.24 -0.67
N TYR A 115 -16.97 16.77 0.20
CA TYR A 115 -16.59 17.23 1.52
C TYR A 115 -17.77 17.18 2.50
N ASN A 116 -17.61 16.44 3.59
CA ASN A 116 -18.60 16.36 4.65
C ASN A 116 -17.92 16.27 6.02
N HIS A 117 -18.24 17.18 6.95
CA HIS A 117 -17.75 17.16 8.34
C HIS A 117 -16.26 16.77 8.50
N ASN A 118 -15.35 17.50 7.83
CA ASN A 118 -13.90 17.25 7.84
C ASN A 118 -13.43 15.92 7.24
N SER A 119 -14.20 15.37 6.30
CA SER A 119 -13.84 14.16 5.55
C SER A 119 -14.21 14.32 4.08
N THR A 120 -13.67 13.45 3.22
CA THR A 120 -13.88 13.51 1.77
C THR A 120 -14.51 12.20 1.29
N PRO A 121 -15.82 11.97 1.54
CA PRO A 121 -16.43 10.64 1.47
C PRO A 121 -16.16 9.89 0.16
N LEU A 122 -16.22 10.59 -0.98
CA LEU A 122 -15.95 9.98 -2.27
C LEU A 122 -14.49 9.52 -2.42
N ILE A 123 -13.53 10.36 -2.02
CA ILE A 123 -12.10 10.06 -2.11
C ILE A 123 -11.76 8.93 -1.14
N ASP A 124 -12.21 9.04 0.12
CA ASP A 124 -12.01 8.03 1.15
C ASP A 124 -12.57 6.66 0.69
N SER A 125 -13.77 6.63 0.10
CA SER A 125 -14.40 5.40 -0.40
C SER A 125 -13.57 4.75 -1.52
N PHE A 126 -13.12 5.54 -2.51
CA PHE A 126 -12.31 5.01 -3.60
C PHE A 126 -10.93 4.53 -3.13
N GLN A 127 -10.29 5.28 -2.23
CA GLN A 127 -8.98 4.92 -1.68
C GLN A 127 -9.06 3.64 -0.83
N GLN A 128 -10.07 3.50 0.02
CA GLN A 128 -10.29 2.30 0.82
C GLN A 128 -10.64 1.10 -0.08
N ALA A 129 -11.58 1.26 -1.01
CA ALA A 129 -11.93 0.20 -1.96
C ALA A 129 -10.73 -0.25 -2.80
N SER A 130 -9.88 0.68 -3.27
CA SER A 130 -8.65 0.39 -3.99
C SER A 130 -7.69 -0.46 -3.15
N ALA A 131 -7.53 -0.14 -1.87
CA ALA A 131 -6.67 -0.90 -0.97
C ALA A 131 -7.23 -2.30 -0.67
N ASP A 132 -8.54 -2.40 -0.45
CA ASP A 132 -9.22 -3.66 -0.09
C ASP A 132 -9.24 -4.65 -1.25
N LEU A 133 -9.45 -4.18 -2.48
CA LEU A 133 -9.38 -5.02 -3.67
C LEU A 133 -7.98 -5.62 -3.87
N VAL A 134 -6.93 -4.85 -3.58
CA VAL A 134 -5.55 -5.33 -3.66
C VAL A 134 -5.27 -6.38 -2.58
N ASP A 135 -5.71 -6.13 -1.35
CA ASP A 135 -5.49 -7.07 -0.24
C ASP A 135 -6.27 -8.37 -0.46
N PHE A 136 -7.52 -8.30 -0.93
CA PHE A 136 -8.34 -9.45 -1.34
C PHE A 136 -7.66 -10.25 -2.47
N HIS A 137 -7.24 -9.57 -3.53
CA HIS A 137 -6.59 -10.23 -4.67
C HIS A 137 -5.32 -10.98 -4.24
N ASN A 138 -4.46 -10.32 -3.44
CA ASN A 138 -3.23 -10.95 -2.98
C ASN A 138 -3.51 -12.14 -2.06
N ALA A 139 -4.47 -12.03 -1.13
CA ALA A 139 -4.85 -13.15 -0.27
C ALA A 139 -5.26 -14.38 -1.09
N VAL A 140 -6.15 -14.21 -2.07
CA VAL A 140 -6.62 -15.31 -2.93
C VAL A 140 -5.50 -15.90 -3.78
N VAL A 141 -4.67 -15.06 -4.41
CA VAL A 141 -3.59 -15.54 -5.29
C VAL A 141 -2.53 -16.30 -4.52
N PHE A 142 -2.06 -15.77 -3.39
CA PHE A 142 -1.05 -16.45 -2.57
C PHE A 142 -1.61 -17.73 -1.91
N GLU A 143 -2.92 -17.78 -1.63
CA GLU A 143 -3.60 -19.00 -1.20
C GLU A 143 -3.67 -20.07 -2.30
N ALA A 144 -4.11 -19.69 -3.51
CA ALA A 144 -4.19 -20.59 -4.65
C ALA A 144 -2.82 -21.19 -5.04
N LEU A 145 -1.73 -20.48 -4.73
CA LEU A 145 -0.35 -20.92 -4.96
C LEU A 145 0.28 -21.61 -3.74
N HIS A 146 -0.50 -21.92 -2.70
CA HIS A 146 -0.04 -22.53 -1.44
C HIS A 146 1.16 -21.80 -0.81
N SER A 147 1.18 -20.48 -0.97
CA SER A 147 2.30 -19.59 -0.63
C SER A 147 1.85 -18.45 0.29
N GLN A 148 0.78 -18.65 1.08
CA GLN A 148 0.19 -17.64 1.97
C GLN A 148 1.23 -17.01 2.90
N LYS A 149 2.19 -17.81 3.37
CA LYS A 149 3.27 -17.37 4.27
C LYS A 149 4.23 -16.37 3.63
N ASN A 150 4.20 -16.23 2.30
CA ASN A 150 5.09 -15.36 1.56
C ASN A 150 4.49 -13.96 1.34
N TYR A 151 3.21 -13.76 1.65
CA TYR A 151 2.57 -12.45 1.66
C TYR A 151 2.23 -12.03 3.09
N LEU A 152 2.83 -10.93 3.55
CA LEU A 152 2.57 -10.36 4.88
C LEU A 152 1.99 -8.95 4.72
N ARG A 153 0.75 -8.78 5.17
CA ARG A 153 0.08 -7.48 5.27
C ARG A 153 0.11 -6.99 6.72
N ILE A 154 0.69 -5.82 6.95
CA ILE A 154 0.69 -5.13 8.25
C ILE A 154 -0.25 -3.94 8.14
N GLN A 155 -1.38 -3.99 8.84
CA GLN A 155 -2.44 -2.98 8.76
C GLN A 155 -3.19 -2.87 10.09
N ASP A 156 -3.70 -1.67 10.40
CA ASP A 156 -4.55 -1.41 11.56
C ASP A 156 -5.84 -0.68 11.16
N ASP A 157 -6.97 -1.37 11.18
CA ASP A 157 -8.28 -0.79 10.80
C ASP A 157 -9.06 -0.20 11.99
N SER A 158 -8.43 -0.12 13.17
CA SER A 158 -9.02 0.38 14.41
C SER A 158 -8.66 1.83 14.74
N LEU A 159 -8.11 2.60 13.79
CA LEU A 159 -7.77 3.99 14.04
C LEU A 159 -9.04 4.81 14.28
N THR A 160 -8.95 5.78 15.21
CA THR A 160 -10.08 6.65 15.53
C THR A 160 -9.68 8.11 15.73
N GLY A 161 -10.61 9.04 15.46
CA GLY A 161 -10.44 10.48 15.66
C GLY A 161 -9.27 11.05 14.85
N ASP A 162 -8.45 11.92 15.48
CA ASP A 162 -7.29 12.58 14.86
C ASP A 162 -6.24 11.60 14.27
N LEU A 163 -6.26 10.33 14.67
CA LEU A 163 -5.35 9.31 14.12
C LEU A 163 -5.74 8.89 12.70
N THR A 164 -6.98 9.18 12.29
CA THR A 164 -7.53 8.78 10.98
C THR A 164 -7.27 9.81 9.89
N THR A 165 -6.85 11.01 10.27
CA THR A 165 -6.66 12.15 9.37
C THR A 165 -5.21 12.29 8.96
N ALA A 166 -4.97 12.43 7.66
CA ALA A 166 -3.62 12.51 7.09
C ALA A 166 -2.90 13.86 7.34
N ASP A 167 -3.64 14.93 7.66
CA ASP A 167 -3.14 16.31 7.71
C ASP A 167 -2.89 16.84 9.14
N ILE A 168 -3.21 16.06 10.19
CA ILE A 168 -2.96 16.46 11.59
C ILE A 168 -1.52 16.08 12.00
N SER A 169 -0.59 17.01 11.77
CA SER A 169 0.85 16.86 12.05
C SER A 169 1.31 17.36 13.44
N THR A 170 0.37 17.53 14.39
CA THR A 170 0.73 17.97 15.74
C THR A 170 1.62 16.95 16.44
N LYS A 171 2.60 17.41 17.24
CA LYS A 171 3.51 16.53 18.00
C LYS A 171 2.76 15.44 18.79
N LYS A 172 1.66 15.83 19.44
CA LYS A 172 0.78 14.91 20.19
C LYS A 172 0.20 13.81 19.29
N ASN A 173 -0.25 14.14 18.07
CA ASN A 173 -0.81 13.15 17.16
C ASN A 173 0.28 12.20 16.63
N LEU A 174 1.43 12.74 16.25
CA LEU A 174 2.57 11.94 15.78
C LEU A 174 3.06 10.96 16.85
N GLU A 175 3.17 11.38 18.11
CA GLU A 175 3.54 10.50 19.23
C GLU A 175 2.51 9.37 19.46
N LYS A 176 1.22 9.66 19.28
CA LYS A 176 0.18 8.62 19.34
C LYS A 176 0.29 7.64 18.17
N LEU A 177 0.57 8.11 16.95
CA LEU A 177 0.78 7.24 15.79
C LEU A 177 1.99 6.30 15.98
N VAL A 178 3.06 6.78 16.63
CA VAL A 178 4.19 5.91 17.02
C VAL A 178 3.71 4.81 17.97
N LYS A 179 2.93 5.15 19.00
CA LYS A 179 2.38 4.16 19.95
C LYS A 179 1.48 3.13 19.26
N VAL A 180 0.64 3.57 18.33
CA VAL A 180 -0.19 2.68 17.51
C VAL A 180 0.70 1.68 16.75
N GLY A 181 1.79 2.15 16.13
CA GLY A 181 2.76 1.27 15.46
C GLY A 181 3.43 0.26 16.41
N GLU A 182 3.83 0.70 17.59
CA GLU A 182 4.42 -0.18 18.63
C GLU A 182 3.42 -1.23 19.14
N GLU A 183 2.15 -0.86 19.29
CA GLU A 183 1.07 -1.77 19.67
C GLU A 183 0.73 -2.74 18.53
N LEU A 184 0.75 -2.28 17.29
CA LEU A 184 0.51 -3.10 16.10
C LEU A 184 1.52 -4.25 15.98
N LEU A 185 2.77 -4.06 16.42
CA LEU A 185 3.77 -5.13 16.49
C LEU A 185 3.34 -6.29 17.41
N ARG A 186 2.56 -5.99 18.46
CA ARG A 186 2.07 -6.98 19.43
C ARG A 186 0.76 -7.64 19.01
N LYS A 187 -0.01 -7.01 18.12
CA LYS A 187 -1.24 -7.57 17.56
C LYS A 187 -0.95 -8.86 16.77
N PRO A 188 -1.91 -9.81 16.71
CA PRO A 188 -1.77 -11.01 15.90
C PRO A 188 -1.68 -10.67 14.41
N VAL A 189 -0.96 -11.50 13.66
CA VAL A 189 -0.99 -11.43 12.19
C VAL A 189 -2.42 -11.66 11.73
N SER A 190 -2.87 -10.81 10.82
CA SER A 190 -4.23 -10.85 10.30
C SER A 190 -4.23 -10.98 8.78
N GLN A 191 -5.28 -11.58 8.24
CA GLN A 191 -5.52 -11.71 6.80
C GLN A 191 -6.95 -11.27 6.49
N VAL A 192 -7.17 -10.74 5.30
CA VAL A 192 -8.52 -10.44 4.83
C VAL A 192 -9.34 -11.73 4.73
N ASN A 193 -10.50 -11.74 5.36
CA ASN A 193 -11.51 -12.77 5.19
C ASN A 193 -12.27 -12.47 3.89
N CYS A 194 -12.21 -13.39 2.93
CA CYS A 194 -12.78 -13.20 1.60
C CYS A 194 -14.31 -13.11 1.58
N ALA A 195 -14.99 -13.58 2.62
CA ALA A 195 -16.45 -13.49 2.74
C ALA A 195 -16.92 -12.17 3.35
N THR A 196 -16.17 -11.63 4.31
CA THR A 196 -16.56 -10.42 5.06
C THR A 196 -15.83 -9.16 4.59
N GLY A 197 -14.69 -9.29 3.92
CA GLY A 197 -13.80 -8.17 3.56
C GLY A 197 -12.98 -7.62 4.73
N ASN A 198 -13.17 -8.15 5.94
CA ASN A 198 -12.50 -7.67 7.15
C ASN A 198 -11.18 -8.40 7.39
N PHE A 199 -10.22 -7.72 8.03
CA PHE A 199 -9.01 -8.36 8.52
C PHE A 199 -9.29 -9.15 9.79
N GLU A 200 -9.01 -10.44 9.76
CA GLU A 200 -9.20 -11.35 10.87
C GLU A 200 -7.87 -12.00 11.29
N PRO A 201 -7.63 -12.20 12.61
CA PRO A 201 -6.43 -12.88 13.09
C PRO A 201 -6.28 -14.29 12.51
N ILE A 202 -5.09 -14.61 12.00
CA ILE A 202 -4.78 -15.96 11.52
C ILE A 202 -4.56 -16.87 12.73
N HIS A 203 -5.30 -17.98 12.78
CA HIS A 203 -5.12 -19.00 13.84
C HIS A 203 -3.67 -19.51 13.85
N ASN A 204 -3.02 -19.49 15.01
CA ASN A 204 -1.60 -19.82 15.18
C ASN A 204 -0.61 -18.98 14.33
N GLY A 205 -1.02 -17.80 13.84
CA GLY A 205 -0.18 -16.91 13.03
C GLY A 205 0.93 -16.18 13.81
N GLY A 206 0.83 -16.15 15.14
CA GLY A 206 1.72 -15.38 16.00
C GLY A 206 1.46 -13.86 15.91
N THR A 207 2.40 -13.06 16.39
CA THR A 207 2.30 -11.59 16.33
C THR A 207 2.99 -11.02 15.10
N ASN A 208 2.62 -9.79 14.72
CA ASN A 208 3.28 -9.05 13.64
C ASN A 208 4.80 -8.95 13.85
N MET A 209 5.26 -8.70 15.08
CA MET A 209 6.68 -8.68 15.41
C MET A 209 7.40 -9.99 15.04
N HIS A 210 6.84 -11.14 15.42
CA HIS A 210 7.45 -12.44 15.10
C HIS A 210 7.45 -12.71 13.60
N ALA A 211 6.38 -12.35 12.89
CA ALA A 211 6.31 -12.48 11.44
C ALA A 211 7.36 -11.62 10.73
N LEU A 212 7.54 -10.37 11.17
CA LEU A 212 8.57 -9.46 10.66
C LEU A 212 9.99 -9.98 10.93
N GLN A 213 10.26 -10.54 12.12
CA GLN A 213 11.54 -11.18 12.42
C GLN A 213 11.83 -12.35 11.49
N LYS A 214 10.81 -13.18 11.19
CA LYS A 214 10.93 -14.28 10.23
C LYS A 214 11.21 -13.76 8.81
N PHE A 215 10.49 -12.73 8.35
CA PHE A 215 10.75 -12.07 7.07
C PHE A 215 12.19 -11.52 7.00
N ALA A 216 12.65 -10.83 8.06
CA ALA A 216 14.01 -10.31 8.11
C ALA A 216 15.07 -11.42 8.02
N LYS A 217 14.83 -12.58 8.66
CA LYS A 217 15.70 -13.75 8.54
C LYS A 217 15.76 -14.27 7.09
N LEU A 218 14.61 -14.47 6.45
CA LEU A 218 14.53 -14.93 5.06
C LEU A 218 15.25 -13.98 4.10
N LEU A 219 15.04 -12.67 4.24
CA LEU A 219 15.72 -11.65 3.43
C LEU A 219 17.25 -11.65 3.65
N SER A 220 17.70 -11.83 4.90
CA SER A 220 19.13 -11.93 5.23
C SER A 220 19.78 -13.17 4.61
N GLU A 221 19.11 -14.33 4.71
CA GLU A 221 19.56 -15.60 4.14
C GLU A 221 19.64 -15.52 2.61
N GLU A 222 18.61 -15.01 1.95
CA GLU A 222 18.58 -14.81 0.49
C GLU A 222 19.71 -13.87 0.04
N ARG A 223 19.94 -12.76 0.76
CA ARG A 223 21.05 -11.84 0.44
C ARG A 223 22.41 -12.51 0.58
N LYS A 224 22.62 -13.35 1.61
CA LYS A 224 23.88 -14.09 1.82
C LYS A 224 24.09 -15.10 0.70
N LEU A 225 23.05 -15.84 0.33
CA LEU A 225 23.08 -16.82 -0.76
C LEU A 225 23.48 -16.18 -2.11
N ARG A 226 22.88 -15.03 -2.44
CA ARG A 226 23.25 -14.30 -3.67
C ARG A 226 24.69 -13.82 -3.65
N ARG A 227 25.21 -13.42 -2.49
CA ARG A 227 26.60 -12.98 -2.35
C ARG A 227 27.61 -14.12 -2.37
N SER A 228 27.23 -15.33 -1.95
CA SER A 228 28.10 -16.51 -2.03
C SER A 228 28.14 -17.14 -3.42
N ASN A 229 27.13 -16.85 -4.25
CA ASN A 229 26.99 -17.36 -5.62
C ASN A 229 27.48 -16.37 -6.70
N ILE A 230 28.08 -15.24 -6.28
CA ILE A 230 28.85 -14.29 -7.12
C ILE A 230 30.33 -14.57 -6.89
#